data_AF-A0A9D8L222-F1
#
_entry.id   AF-A0A9D8L222-F1
#
_cell.length_a   1.000
_cell.length_b   1.000
_cell.length_c   1.000
_cell.angle_alpha   90.00
_cell.angle_beta   90.00
_cell.angle_gamma   90.00
#
_symmetry.space_group_name_H-M   'P 1'
#
loop_
_entity.id
_entity.type
_entity.pdbx_description
1 polymer ?
#
loop_
_entity_poly.entity_id
_entity_poly.type
_entity_poly.pdbx_seq_one_letter_code
_entity_poly.pdbx_strand_id
1 'polypeptide(L)'
;MAGAPSLALRKPSVIPGFGLTLGFVLTYLGLVVLIPLAALVLKTAGLGWSGFLAIASDERTIAALWLSFSLSLVAAAINAVFGLVIAWVLVRYRFPGRRILDAMVDLPFALPTA
;
A
#
# COMPACT_ATOMS: atom_id res chain seq x y z
N MET A 1 47.27 2.83 -21.58
CA MET A 1 46.65 1.49 -21.67
C MET A 1 45.44 1.50 -20.76
N ALA A 2 44.23 1.53 -21.35
CA ALA A 2 42.97 1.75 -20.64
C ALA A 2 42.47 0.43 -19.99
N GLY A 3 42.14 0.48 -18.70
CA GLY A 3 41.54 -0.64 -17.96
C GLY A 3 40.07 -0.81 -18.34
N ALA A 4 39.70 -2.02 -18.75
CA ALA A 4 38.31 -2.37 -19.07
C ALA A 4 37.46 -2.44 -17.79
N PRO A 5 36.21 -1.92 -17.79
CA PRO A 5 35.29 -2.06 -16.67
C PRO A 5 34.80 -3.50 -16.58
N SER A 6 35.06 -4.16 -15.44
CA SER A 6 34.52 -5.48 -15.13
C SER A 6 33.02 -5.37 -14.84
N LEU A 7 32.20 -5.88 -15.78
CA LEU A 7 30.76 -6.06 -15.59
C LEU A 7 30.52 -7.13 -14.52
N ALA A 8 30.31 -6.70 -13.27
CA ALA A 8 29.98 -7.60 -12.17
C ALA A 8 28.58 -8.21 -12.36
N LEU A 9 28.53 -9.41 -12.93
CA LEU A 9 27.34 -10.25 -13.06
C LEU A 9 26.86 -10.75 -11.69
N ARG A 10 25.53 -10.81 -11.53
CA ARG A 10 24.76 -11.16 -10.33
C ARG A 10 25.39 -12.26 -9.47
N LYS A 11 25.45 -12.02 -8.15
CA LYS A 11 25.79 -13.05 -7.15
C LYS A 11 24.76 -14.20 -7.21
N PRO A 12 25.19 -15.47 -7.31
CA PRO A 12 24.29 -16.62 -7.28
C PRO A 12 23.64 -16.75 -5.89
N SER A 13 22.33 -16.97 -5.84
CA SER A 13 21.61 -17.16 -4.57
C SER A 13 21.98 -18.51 -3.95
N VAL A 14 22.24 -18.51 -2.63
CA VAL A 14 22.68 -19.68 -1.84
C VAL A 14 21.62 -20.80 -1.78
N ILE A 15 20.38 -20.51 -2.22
CA ILE A 15 19.27 -21.45 -2.26
C ILE A 15 19.04 -21.88 -3.72
N PRO A 16 19.28 -23.14 -4.10
CA PRO A 16 18.99 -23.64 -5.44
C PRO A 16 17.49 -23.49 -5.73
N GLY A 17 17.14 -22.87 -6.85
CA GLY A 17 15.74 -22.67 -7.27
C GLY A 17 15.04 -21.42 -6.71
N PHE A 18 15.72 -20.54 -5.96
CA PHE A 18 15.13 -19.32 -5.38
C PHE A 18 14.37 -18.46 -6.40
N GLY A 19 14.92 -18.26 -7.60
CA GLY A 19 14.26 -17.45 -8.63
C GLY A 19 12.95 -18.07 -9.14
N LEU A 20 12.90 -19.39 -9.26
CA LEU A 20 11.71 -20.14 -9.70
C LEU A 20 10.64 -20.17 -8.62
N THR A 21 11.03 -20.44 -7.37
CA THR A 21 10.08 -20.44 -6.24
C THR A 21 9.55 -19.04 -5.96
N LEU A 22 10.40 -18.01 -5.99
CA LEU A 22 9.98 -16.62 -5.86
C LEU A 22 9.05 -16.21 -7.00
N GLY A 23 9.40 -16.54 -8.25
CA GLY A 23 8.56 -16.26 -9.41
C GLY A 23 7.18 -16.93 -9.31
N PHE A 24 7.14 -18.19 -8.86
CA PHE A 24 5.90 -18.91 -8.62
C PHE A 24 5.07 -18.26 -7.51
N VAL A 25 5.67 -17.93 -6.36
CA VAL A 25 4.95 -17.28 -5.24
C VAL A 25 4.41 -15.91 -5.64
N LEU A 26 5.20 -15.08 -6.32
CA LEU A 26 4.76 -13.77 -6.80
C LEU A 26 3.65 -13.89 -7.84
N THR A 27 3.76 -14.85 -8.77
CA THR A 27 2.72 -15.08 -9.77
C THR A 27 1.44 -15.57 -9.12
N TYR A 28 1.54 -16.52 -8.18
CA TYR A 28 0.40 -17.06 -7.46
C TYR A 28 -0.32 -15.98 -6.65
N LEU A 29 0.40 -15.23 -5.80
CA LEU A 29 -0.18 -14.11 -5.03
C LEU A 29 -0.72 -13.02 -5.95
N GLY A 30 -0.01 -12.74 -7.04
CA GLY A 30 -0.45 -11.81 -8.08
C GLY A 30 -1.78 -12.23 -8.68
N LEU A 31 -1.94 -13.49 -9.09
CA LEU A 31 -3.19 -14.00 -9.65
C LEU A 31 -4.35 -13.93 -8.66
N VAL A 32 -4.10 -14.26 -7.38
CA VAL A 32 -5.13 -14.16 -6.32
C VAL A 32 -5.70 -12.74 -6.20
N VAL A 33 -4.86 -11.71 -6.36
CA VAL A 33 -5.28 -10.29 -6.31
C VAL A 33 -5.80 -9.78 -7.65
N LEU A 34 -5.16 -10.16 -8.76
CA LEU A 34 -5.45 -9.64 -10.10
C LEU A 34 -6.74 -10.19 -10.68
N ILE A 35 -7.10 -11.45 -10.40
CA ILE A 35 -8.37 -12.04 -10.90
C ILE A 35 -9.60 -11.23 -10.44
N PRO A 36 -9.81 -10.91 -9.14
CA PRO A 36 -10.97 -10.13 -8.73
C PRO A 36 -10.93 -8.69 -9.25
N LEU A 37 -9.74 -8.06 -9.32
CA LEU A 37 -9.60 -6.73 -9.93
C LEU A 37 -9.95 -6.74 -11.41
N ALA A 38 -9.50 -7.74 -12.17
CA ALA A 38 -9.86 -7.92 -13.57
C ALA A 38 -11.36 -8.15 -13.74
N ALA A 39 -11.98 -8.98 -12.90
CA ALA A 39 -13.42 -9.20 -12.91
C ALA A 39 -14.21 -7.91 -12.65
N LEU A 40 -13.76 -7.07 -11.70
CA LEU A 40 -14.35 -5.75 -11.43
C LEU A 40 -14.29 -4.84 -12.67
N VAL A 41 -13.13 -4.78 -13.34
CA VAL A 41 -12.94 -3.96 -14.55
C VAL A 41 -13.80 -4.48 -15.70
N LEU A 42 -13.80 -5.80 -15.95
CA LEU A 42 -14.61 -6.39 -17.02
C LEU A 42 -16.11 -6.18 -16.80
N LYS A 43 -16.58 -6.33 -15.56
CA LYS A 43 -17.99 -6.13 -15.20
C LYS A 43 -18.42 -4.67 -15.34
N THR A 44 -17.56 -3.73 -14.99
CA THR A 44 -17.84 -2.30 -15.15
C THR A 44 -17.73 -1.85 -16.62
N ALA A 45 -16.82 -2.42 -17.40
CA ALA A 45 -16.73 -2.17 -18.84
C ALA A 45 -17.99 -2.62 -19.61
N GLY A 46 -18.68 -3.66 -19.13
CA GLY A 46 -19.95 -4.13 -19.71
C GLY A 46 -21.10 -3.12 -19.63
N LEU A 47 -21.00 -2.06 -18.81
CA LEU A 47 -21.99 -0.97 -18.73
C LEU A 47 -21.90 0.01 -19.92
N GLY A 48 -20.81 -0.06 -20.70
CA GLY A 48 -20.53 0.88 -21.78
C GLY A 48 -20.11 2.27 -21.30
N TRP A 49 -19.61 3.09 -22.23
CA TRP A 49 -19.12 4.44 -21.94
C TRP A 49 -20.22 5.36 -21.38
N SER A 50 -21.44 5.24 -21.88
CA SER A 50 -22.60 6.01 -21.43
C SER A 50 -23.04 5.62 -20.01
N GLY A 51 -23.10 4.33 -19.70
CA GLY A 51 -23.43 3.84 -18.36
C GLY A 51 -22.38 4.24 -17.32
N PHE A 52 -21.10 4.19 -17.70
CA PHE A 52 -20.01 4.68 -16.87
C PHE A 52 -20.12 6.18 -16.57
N LEU A 53 -20.32 7.02 -17.60
CA LEU A 53 -20.47 8.47 -17.43
C LEU A 53 -21.70 8.84 -16.60
N ALA A 54 -22.81 8.11 -16.75
CA ALA A 54 -24.01 8.32 -15.96
C ALA A 54 -23.77 8.06 -14.47
N ILE A 55 -23.06 6.97 -14.13
CA ILE A 55 -22.73 6.64 -12.73
C ILE A 55 -21.66 7.60 -12.19
N ALA A 56 -20.65 7.94 -12.98
CA ALA A 56 -19.58 8.85 -12.57
C ALA A 56 -20.08 10.28 -12.35
N SER A 57 -21.09 10.71 -13.11
CA SER A 57 -21.70 12.04 -12.99
C SER A 57 -22.90 12.06 -12.03
N ASP A 58 -23.24 10.91 -11.43
CA ASP A 58 -24.32 10.83 -10.45
C ASP A 58 -23.95 11.66 -9.21
N GLU A 59 -24.92 12.42 -8.70
CA GLU A 59 -24.72 13.36 -7.60
C GLU A 59 -24.19 12.63 -6.35
N ARG A 60 -24.71 11.43 -6.10
CA ARG A 60 -24.28 10.58 -4.99
C ARG A 60 -22.83 10.12 -5.16
N THR A 61 -22.43 9.72 -6.37
CA THR A 61 -21.06 9.28 -6.66
C THR A 61 -20.07 10.42 -6.45
N ILE A 62 -20.37 11.61 -6.99
CA ILE A 62 -19.50 12.78 -6.83
C ILE A 62 -19.41 13.19 -5.36
N ALA A 63 -20.53 13.23 -4.63
CA ALA A 63 -20.53 13.54 -3.21
C ALA A 63 -19.70 12.54 -2.39
N ALA A 64 -19.83 11.24 -2.69
CA ALA A 64 -19.05 10.20 -2.03
C ALA A 64 -17.54 10.31 -2.33
N LEU A 65 -17.17 10.60 -3.58
CA LEU A 65 -15.78 10.82 -3.97
C LEU A 65 -15.21 12.05 -3.27
N TRP A 66 -15.93 13.17 -3.31
CA TRP A 66 -15.50 14.41 -2.67
C TRP A 66 -15.30 14.22 -1.17
N LEU A 67 -16.27 13.62 -0.48
CA LEU A 67 -16.17 13.33 0.95
C LEU A 67 -14.97 12.42 1.26
N SER A 68 -14.77 11.35 0.49
CA SER A 68 -13.68 10.40 0.71
C SER A 68 -12.32 11.04 0.50
N PHE A 69 -12.15 11.79 -0.59
CA PHE A 69 -10.89 12.48 -0.89
C PHE A 69 -10.60 13.62 0.10
N SER A 70 -11.60 14.45 0.42
CA SER A 70 -11.42 15.55 1.37
C SER A 70 -11.12 15.04 2.79
N LEU A 71 -11.89 14.07 3.29
CA LEU A 71 -11.63 13.50 4.61
C LEU A 71 -10.29 12.78 4.69
N SER A 72 -9.94 11.97 3.68
CA SER A 72 -8.64 11.28 3.67
C SER A 72 -7.48 12.24 3.57
N LEU A 73 -7.60 13.34 2.80
CA LEU A 73 -6.56 14.36 2.71
C LEU A 73 -6.38 15.09 4.04
N VAL A 74 -7.47 15.51 4.68
CA VAL A 74 -7.42 16.17 6.00
C VAL A 74 -6.86 15.21 7.06
N ALA A 75 -7.34 13.97 7.10
CA ALA A 75 -6.84 12.95 8.01
C ALA A 75 -5.35 12.66 7.77
N ALA A 76 -4.91 12.56 6.51
CA ALA A 76 -3.51 12.35 6.17
C ALA A 76 -2.64 13.54 6.59
N ALA A 77 -3.10 14.78 6.41
CA ALA A 77 -2.37 15.97 6.86
C ALA A 77 -2.24 16.00 8.39
N ILE A 78 -3.32 15.71 9.12
CA ILE A 78 -3.31 15.60 10.59
C ILE A 78 -2.35 14.48 11.01
N ASN A 79 -2.48 13.29 10.44
CA ASN A 79 -1.61 12.14 10.74
C ASN A 79 -0.14 12.42 10.40
N ALA A 80 0.14 13.17 9.33
CA ALA A 80 1.50 13.56 8.98
C ALA A 80 2.11 14.47 10.06
N VAL A 81 1.37 15.47 10.54
CA VAL A 81 1.86 16.39 11.57
C VAL A 81 2.02 15.68 12.91
N PHE A 82 0.94 15.09 13.44
CA PHE A 82 0.97 14.46 14.76
C PHE A 82 1.78 13.17 14.77
N GLY A 83 1.67 12.34 13.73
CA GLY A 83 2.46 11.13 13.58
C GLY A 83 3.95 11.42 13.49
N LEU A 84 4.35 12.49 12.78
CA LEU A 84 5.75 12.92 12.75
C LEU A 84 6.24 13.35 14.14
N VAL A 85 5.45 14.14 14.87
CA VAL A 85 5.82 14.59 16.23
C VAL A 85 5.96 13.39 17.18
N ILE A 86 5.00 12.46 17.18
CA ILE A 86 5.03 11.26 18.03
C ILE A 86 6.23 10.38 17.65
N ALA A 87 6.43 10.09 16.36
CA ALA A 87 7.56 9.29 15.89
C ALA A 87 8.91 9.93 16.25
N TRP A 88 9.03 11.26 16.11
CA TRP A 88 10.23 12.00 16.49
C TRP A 88 10.52 11.87 17.98
N VAL A 89 9.50 12.06 18.83
CA VAL A 89 9.65 11.98 20.29
C VAL A 89 10.04 10.57 20.72
N LEU A 90 9.35 9.55 20.19
CA LEU A 90 9.62 8.14 20.51
C LEU A 90 11.03 7.73 20.06
N VAL A 91 11.50 8.14 18.88
CA VAL A 91 12.84 7.76 18.40
C VAL A 91 13.94 8.53 19.14
N ARG A 92 13.75 9.83 19.40
CA ARG A 92 14.82 10.71 19.91
C ARG A 92 14.94 10.74 21.43
N TYR A 93 13.88 10.50 22.19
CA TYR A 93 13.87 10.64 23.65
C TYR A 93 13.60 9.32 24.39
N ARG A 94 14.14 9.21 25.60
CA ARG A 94 13.87 8.11 26.54
C ARG A 94 13.23 8.69 27.80
N PHE A 95 11.96 8.41 28.02
CA PHE A 95 11.16 8.90 29.15
C PHE A 95 10.35 7.77 29.79
N PRO A 96 10.01 7.85 31.10
CA PRO A 96 9.18 6.85 31.76
C PRO A 96 7.77 6.84 31.14
N GLY A 97 7.26 5.66 30.76
CA GLY A 97 5.97 5.51 30.07
C GLY A 97 6.04 5.36 28.54
N ARG A 98 7.22 5.52 27.93
CA ARG A 98 7.44 5.34 26.48
C ARG A 98 6.87 4.02 25.92
N ARG A 99 7.07 2.90 26.64
CA ARG A 99 6.59 1.57 26.20
C ARG A 99 5.06 1.47 26.08
N ILE A 100 4.32 2.22 26.90
CA ILE A 100 2.85 2.23 26.84
C ILE A 100 2.40 2.97 25.58
N LEU A 101 2.98 4.15 25.31
CA LEU A 101 2.67 4.92 24.11
C LEU A 101 3.06 4.17 22.82
N ASP A 102 4.22 3.51 22.80
CA ASP A 102 4.68 2.66 21.70
C ASP A 102 3.65 1.55 21.42
N ALA A 103 3.23 0.83 22.47
CA ALA A 103 2.21 -0.20 22.36
C ALA A 103 0.84 0.34 21.90
N MET A 104 0.43 1.53 22.33
CA MET A 104 -0.83 2.15 21.89
C MET A 104 -0.83 2.50 20.40
N VAL A 105 0.33 2.90 19.86
CA VAL A 105 0.49 3.20 18.43
C VAL A 105 0.49 1.92 17.60
N ASP A 106 1.07 0.84 18.11
CA ASP A 106 1.12 -0.46 17.41
C ASP A 106 -0.15 -1.30 17.59
N LEU A 107 -0.92 -1.07 18.65
CA LEU A 107 -2.15 -1.78 18.99
C LEU A 107 -3.15 -1.90 17.83
N PRO A 108 -3.51 -0.82 17.08
CA PRO A 108 -4.47 -0.93 15.99
C PRO A 108 -4.01 -1.89 14.88
N PHE A 109 -2.71 -2.13 14.71
CA PHE A 109 -2.18 -3.11 13.75
C PHE A 109 -2.17 -4.54 14.30
N ALA A 110 -2.13 -4.68 15.64
CA ALA A 110 -2.21 -5.98 16.31
C ALA A 110 -3.66 -6.47 16.49
N LEU A 111 -4.64 -5.57 16.39
CA LEU A 111 -6.05 -5.92 16.43
C LEU A 111 -6.49 -6.50 15.08
N PRO A 112 -7.06 -7.72 15.04
CA PRO A 112 -7.66 -8.23 13.81
C PRO A 112 -8.84 -7.35 13.42
N THR A 113 -8.81 -6.75 12.24
CA THR A 113 -9.93 -5.99 11.66
C THR A 113 -10.98 -6.92 11.04
N ALA A 114 -11.37 -7.97 11.78
CA ALA A 114 -12.42 -8.92 11.41
C ALA A 114 -13.62 -8.79 12.36
#